data_AF-A0A4R5E3Y6-F1
#
_entry.id   AF-A0A4R5E3Y6-F1
#
_cell.length_a   1.000
_cell.length_b   1.000
_cell.length_c   1.000
_cell.angle_alpha   90.00
_cell.angle_beta   90.00
_cell.angle_gamma   90.00
#
_symmetry.space_group_name_H-M   'P 1'
#
loop_
_entity.id
_entity.type
_entity.pdbx_description
1 polymer ?
#
loop_
_entity_poly.entity_id
_entity_poly.type
_entity_poly.pdbx_seq_one_letter_code
_entity_poly.pdbx_strand_id
1 'polypeptide(L)'
;MSARSVNVLVWGENRHEQTEPAVAEIYPDGMHNAVRRGIEHWLGERASVTTATLDDPEHGLTEEVLAGTDVLTWWGHAAHGEVPDEVVERVHRHVLAGMGLVVLHSGHFSKIFIRLMGTTCTLRWRNANDRELVWTVNPDG
;
A
#
# COMPACT_ATOMS: atom_id res chain seq x y z
N MET A 1 22.26 -2.11 -20.58
CA MET A 1 21.88 -2.90 -19.38
C MET A 1 20.37 -2.87 -19.33
N SER A 2 19.69 -4.02 -19.36
CA SER A 2 18.24 -4.03 -19.13
C SER A 2 18.00 -3.55 -17.70
N ALA A 3 17.12 -2.57 -17.50
CA ALA A 3 16.75 -2.15 -16.15
C ALA A 3 16.12 -3.34 -15.42
N ARG A 4 16.60 -3.65 -14.22
CA ARG A 4 16.03 -4.73 -13.39
C ARG A 4 14.55 -4.43 -13.13
N SER A 5 13.70 -5.44 -13.23
CA SER A 5 12.27 -5.33 -12.91
C SER A 5 12.08 -4.96 -11.43
N VAL A 6 11.14 -4.07 -11.14
CA VAL A 6 10.81 -3.63 -9.79
C VAL A 6 9.77 -4.58 -9.19
N ASN A 7 10.05 -5.13 -8.02
CA ASN A 7 9.13 -5.99 -7.30
C ASN A 7 8.13 -5.12 -6.50
N VAL A 8 6.86 -5.14 -6.91
CA VAL A 8 5.79 -4.37 -6.29
C VAL A 8 4.84 -5.29 -5.54
N LEU A 9 4.67 -5.05 -4.25
CA LEU A 9 3.62 -5.69 -3.45
C LEU A 9 2.43 -4.74 -3.33
N VAL A 10 1.27 -5.16 -3.81
CA VAL A 10 0.02 -4.40 -3.69
C VAL A 10 -0.79 -4.92 -2.52
N TRP A 11 -0.79 -4.18 -1.41
CA TRP A 11 -1.55 -4.52 -0.22
C TRP A 11 -2.91 -3.83 -0.22
N GLY A 12 -3.98 -4.62 -0.03
CA GLY A 12 -5.35 -4.11 0.08
C GLY A 12 -6.10 -4.73 1.24
N GLU A 13 -6.78 -3.90 2.03
CA GLU A 13 -7.59 -4.36 3.17
C GLU A 13 -8.67 -5.39 2.78
N ASN A 14 -9.24 -5.27 1.58
CA ASN A 14 -10.19 -6.22 0.98
C ASN A 14 -11.45 -6.50 1.82
N ARG A 15 -11.92 -5.53 2.63
CA ARG A 15 -13.14 -5.69 3.45
C ARG A 15 -14.40 -5.16 2.78
N HIS A 16 -14.33 -3.97 2.16
CA HIS A 16 -15.49 -3.36 1.49
C HIS A 16 -16.02 -4.23 0.34
N GLU A 17 -15.12 -4.83 -0.43
CA GLU A 17 -15.48 -5.71 -1.56
C GLU A 17 -16.18 -7.00 -1.09
N GLN A 18 -15.99 -7.40 0.17
CA GLN A 18 -16.67 -8.57 0.75
C GLN A 18 -18.04 -8.22 1.36
N THR A 19 -18.24 -6.99 1.83
CA THR A 19 -19.44 -6.60 2.60
C THR A 19 -20.40 -5.69 1.84
N GLU A 20 -19.95 -5.01 0.79
CA GLU A 20 -20.73 -4.02 0.05
C GLU A 20 -20.94 -4.46 -1.42
N PRO A 21 -22.15 -4.92 -1.79
CA PRO A 21 -22.41 -5.44 -3.14
C PRO A 21 -22.09 -4.45 -4.27
N ALA A 22 -22.34 -3.15 -4.06
CA ALA A 22 -22.04 -2.13 -5.05
C ALA A 22 -20.53 -1.97 -5.30
N VAL A 23 -19.69 -2.18 -4.27
CA VAL A 23 -18.23 -2.15 -4.41
C VAL A 23 -17.75 -3.43 -5.10
N ALA A 24 -18.31 -4.58 -4.72
CA ALA A 24 -18.02 -5.87 -5.36
C ALA A 24 -18.36 -5.88 -6.87
N GLU A 25 -19.43 -5.19 -7.27
CA GLU A 25 -19.79 -5.05 -8.69
C GLU A 25 -18.72 -4.29 -9.49
N ILE A 26 -18.10 -3.27 -8.88
CA ILE A 26 -17.03 -2.47 -9.51
C ILE A 26 -15.69 -3.21 -9.46
N TYR A 27 -15.40 -3.86 -8.34
CA TYR A 27 -14.14 -4.56 -8.06
C TYR A 27 -14.41 -6.02 -7.69
N PRO A 28 -14.82 -6.87 -8.65
CA PRO A 28 -15.19 -8.26 -8.38
C PRO A 28 -14.03 -9.11 -7.88
N ASP A 29 -12.79 -8.71 -8.21
CA ASP A 29 -11.56 -9.36 -7.73
C ASP A 29 -10.85 -8.53 -6.65
N GLY A 30 -11.49 -7.49 -6.10
CA GLY A 30 -10.86 -6.57 -5.15
C GLY A 30 -10.02 -5.45 -5.80
N MET A 31 -9.90 -4.33 -5.08
CA MET A 31 -9.18 -3.14 -5.54
C MET A 31 -7.68 -3.40 -5.71
N HIS A 32 -7.09 -4.26 -4.88
CA HIS A 32 -5.69 -4.67 -5.00
C HIS A 32 -5.39 -5.31 -6.36
N ASN A 33 -6.31 -6.13 -6.90
CA ASN A 33 -6.16 -6.70 -8.24
C ASN A 33 -6.37 -5.67 -9.35
N ALA A 34 -7.23 -4.68 -9.15
CA ALA A 34 -7.37 -3.57 -10.09
C ALA A 34 -6.10 -2.71 -10.17
N VAL A 35 -5.49 -2.41 -9.02
CA VAL A 35 -4.21 -1.69 -8.93
C VAL A 35 -3.09 -2.52 -9.57
N ARG A 36 -2.99 -3.82 -9.27
CA ARG A 36 -2.04 -4.73 -9.92
C ARG A 36 -2.14 -4.65 -11.44
N ARG A 37 -3.34 -4.83 -11.99
CA ARG A 37 -3.57 -4.77 -13.45
C ARG A 37 -3.16 -3.42 -14.03
N GLY A 38 -3.42 -2.33 -13.33
CA GLY A 38 -2.97 -1.00 -13.73
C GLY A 38 -1.44 -0.90 -13.82
N ILE A 39 -0.74 -1.36 -12.80
CA ILE A 39 0.74 -1.36 -12.77
C ILE A 39 1.30 -2.22 -13.90
N GLU A 40 0.82 -3.45 -14.06
CA GLU A 40 1.25 -4.37 -15.11
C GLU A 40 0.99 -3.79 -16.51
N HIS A 41 -0.16 -3.16 -16.72
CA HIS A 41 -0.51 -2.51 -17.99
C HIS A 41 0.47 -1.39 -18.37
N TRP A 42 0.83 -0.53 -17.43
CA TRP A 42 1.67 0.65 -17.70
C TRP A 42 3.18 0.37 -17.66
N LEU A 43 3.62 -0.58 -16.83
CA LEU A 43 5.05 -0.87 -16.65
C LEU A 43 5.51 -2.10 -17.43
N GLY A 44 4.62 -3.05 -17.75
CA GLY A 44 4.96 -4.30 -18.41
C GLY A 44 6.04 -5.05 -17.64
N GLU A 45 7.04 -5.57 -18.35
CA GLU A 45 8.16 -6.34 -17.76
C GLU A 45 9.04 -5.54 -16.79
N ARG A 46 8.87 -4.21 -16.71
CA ARG A 46 9.59 -3.36 -15.75
C ARG A 46 9.07 -3.51 -14.32
N ALA A 47 7.95 -4.18 -14.10
CA ALA A 47 7.45 -4.51 -12.77
C ALA A 47 7.03 -5.98 -12.66
N SER A 48 7.35 -6.59 -11.53
CA SER A 48 6.78 -7.86 -11.09
C SER A 48 5.84 -7.57 -9.93
N VAL A 49 4.55 -7.88 -10.08
CA VAL A 49 3.53 -7.43 -9.14
C VAL A 49 2.87 -8.60 -8.43
N THR A 50 2.88 -8.57 -7.10
CA THR A 50 2.15 -9.50 -6.23
C THR A 50 1.12 -8.75 -5.41
N THR A 51 0.19 -9.47 -4.80
CA THR A 51 -0.88 -8.89 -3.98
C THR A 51 -0.93 -9.59 -2.62
N ALA A 52 -1.29 -8.84 -1.60
CA ALA A 52 -1.58 -9.35 -0.25
C ALA A 52 -2.78 -8.61 0.34
N THR A 53 -3.45 -9.24 1.30
CA THR A 53 -4.64 -8.71 1.95
C THR A 53 -4.59 -8.84 3.46
N LEU A 54 -5.53 -8.17 4.15
CA LEU A 54 -5.64 -8.24 5.60
C LEU A 54 -5.89 -9.67 6.11
N ASP A 55 -6.56 -10.52 5.34
CA ASP A 55 -6.95 -11.85 5.80
C ASP A 55 -5.90 -12.94 5.48
N ASP A 56 -4.82 -12.59 4.77
CA ASP A 56 -3.70 -13.50 4.53
C ASP A 56 -2.91 -13.77 5.82
N PRO A 57 -2.19 -14.91 5.93
CA PRO A 57 -1.28 -15.17 7.05
C PRO A 57 -0.27 -14.03 7.22
N GLU A 58 -0.16 -13.49 8.43
CA GLU A 58 0.64 -12.29 8.74
C GLU A 58 0.31 -11.09 7.81
N HIS A 59 -0.94 -11.02 7.32
CA HIS A 59 -1.43 -10.04 6.35
C HIS A 59 -0.64 -10.03 5.02
N GLY A 60 0.01 -11.16 4.71
CA GLY A 60 0.92 -11.30 3.57
C GLY A 60 2.21 -10.48 3.68
N LEU A 61 2.52 -9.96 4.87
CA LEU A 61 3.65 -9.05 5.13
C LEU A 61 4.74 -9.74 5.95
N THR A 62 5.11 -10.98 5.58
CA THR A 62 6.20 -11.72 6.24
C THR A 62 7.55 -11.04 5.99
N GLU A 63 8.55 -11.37 6.80
CA GLU A 63 9.92 -10.83 6.64
C GLU A 63 10.50 -11.18 5.26
N GLU A 64 10.26 -12.40 4.76
CA GLU A 64 10.70 -12.86 3.45
C GLU A 64 10.05 -12.07 2.32
N VAL A 65 8.73 -11.85 2.41
CA VAL A 65 7.99 -11.08 1.40
C VAL A 65 8.49 -9.63 1.35
N LEU A 66 8.65 -8.98 2.51
CA LEU A 66 9.11 -7.60 2.57
C LEU A 66 10.56 -7.44 2.10
N ALA A 67 11.45 -8.38 2.44
CA ALA A 67 12.83 -8.36 1.97
C ALA A 67 12.95 -8.53 0.44
N GLY A 68 11.96 -9.15 -0.20
CA GLY A 68 11.87 -9.28 -1.66
C GLY A 68 11.12 -8.14 -2.36
N THR A 69 10.56 -7.19 -1.61
CA THR A 69 9.71 -6.12 -2.12
C THR A 69 10.51 -4.82 -2.29
N ASP A 70 10.50 -4.25 -3.49
CA ASP A 70 11.12 -2.95 -3.75
C ASP A 70 10.14 -1.81 -3.41
N VAL A 71 8.85 -1.98 -3.72
CA VAL A 71 7.79 -1.00 -3.45
C VAL A 71 6.55 -1.68 -2.89
N LEU A 72 6.09 -1.23 -1.73
CA LEU A 72 4.80 -1.59 -1.16
C LEU A 72 3.76 -0.52 -1.50
N THR A 73 2.62 -0.90 -2.07
CA THR A 73 1.45 -0.04 -2.13
C THR A 73 0.46 -0.41 -1.03
N TRP A 74 -0.23 0.58 -0.46
CA TRP A 74 -1.11 0.38 0.68
C TRP A 74 -2.46 1.04 0.48
N TRP A 75 -3.52 0.23 0.41
CA TRP A 75 -4.89 0.68 0.47
C TRP A 75 -5.62 0.07 1.67
N GLY A 76 -6.26 0.89 2.49
CA GLY A 76 -7.14 0.43 3.58
C GLY A 76 -8.11 1.53 4.00
N HIS A 77 -9.17 1.17 4.74
CA HIS A 77 -10.22 2.10 5.11
C HIS A 77 -10.87 1.79 6.46
N ALA A 78 -11.50 0.62 6.61
CA ALA A 78 -12.38 0.32 7.74
C ALA A 78 -11.67 -0.40 8.90
N ALA A 79 -10.59 -1.13 8.60
CA ALA A 79 -9.96 -2.10 9.50
C ALA A 79 -8.49 -1.76 9.80
N HIS A 80 -8.11 -0.48 9.75
CA HIS A 80 -6.74 -0.03 10.10
C HIS A 80 -6.26 -0.53 11.47
N GLY A 81 -7.18 -0.68 12.43
CA GLY A 81 -6.89 -1.19 13.76
C GLY A 81 -6.51 -2.67 13.80
N GLU A 82 -6.95 -3.46 12.81
CA GLU A 82 -6.77 -4.92 12.75
C GLU A 82 -5.36 -5.34 12.33
N VAL A 83 -4.56 -4.43 11.75
CA VAL A 83 -3.15 -4.72 11.46
C VAL A 83 -2.35 -4.67 12.77
N PRO A 84 -1.73 -5.78 13.22
CA PRO A 84 -0.96 -5.84 14.45
C PRO A 84 0.25 -4.90 14.43
N ASP A 85 0.57 -4.34 15.59
CA ASP A 85 1.66 -3.37 15.69
C ASP A 85 3.01 -3.99 15.30
N GLU A 86 3.23 -5.28 15.57
CA GLU A 86 4.45 -5.99 15.15
C GLU A 86 4.63 -6.04 13.61
N VAL A 87 3.53 -6.13 12.86
CA VAL A 87 3.55 -6.09 11.39
C VAL A 87 3.83 -4.68 10.92
N VAL A 88 3.25 -3.68 11.58
CA VAL A 88 3.53 -2.26 11.32
C VAL A 88 5.01 -1.93 11.58
N GLU A 89 5.58 -2.41 12.69
CA GLU A 89 7.01 -2.26 12.98
C GLU A 89 7.87 -2.88 11.88
N ARG A 90 7.50 -4.09 11.43
CA ARG A 90 8.22 -4.80 10.37
C ARG A 90 8.25 -3.97 9.08
N VAL A 91 7.09 -3.55 8.60
CA VAL A 91 6.97 -2.69 7.41
C VAL A 91 7.76 -1.39 7.59
N HIS A 92 7.63 -0.75 8.75
CA HIS A 92 8.34 0.48 9.09
C HIS A 92 9.87 0.32 8.97
N ARG A 93 10.45 -0.77 9.49
CA ARG A 93 11.88 -1.06 9.35
C ARG A 93 12.31 -1.20 7.88
N HIS A 94 11.53 -1.90 7.07
CA HIS A 94 11.82 -2.09 5.64
C HIS A 94 11.77 -0.77 4.88
N VAL A 95 10.78 0.09 5.19
CA VAL A 95 10.69 1.43 4.59
C VAL A 95 11.91 2.29 4.95
N LEU A 96 12.30 2.30 6.23
CA LEU A 96 13.52 3.01 6.66
C LEU A 96 14.81 2.43 6.06
N ALA A 97 14.81 1.14 5.70
CA ALA A 97 15.93 0.47 5.04
C ALA A 97 15.96 0.68 3.51
N GLY A 98 15.00 1.41 2.94
CA GLY A 98 14.98 1.79 1.52
C GLY A 98 13.85 1.20 0.69
N MET A 99 12.93 0.40 1.26
CA MET A 99 11.72 -0.04 0.56
C MET A 99 10.81 1.16 0.30
N GLY A 100 10.36 1.33 -0.94
CA GLY A 100 9.39 2.37 -1.29
C GLY A 100 8.00 2.08 -0.69
N LEU A 101 7.29 3.12 -0.27
CA LEU A 101 5.90 3.01 0.19
C LEU A 101 5.01 4.01 -0.55
N VAL A 102 3.94 3.52 -1.17
CA VAL A 102 2.90 4.34 -1.82
C VAL A 102 1.57 4.12 -1.10
N VAL A 103 1.14 5.12 -0.32
CA VAL A 103 -0.11 5.07 0.43
C VAL A 103 -1.24 5.69 -0.39
N LEU A 104 -2.36 4.98 -0.53
CA LEU A 104 -3.47 5.35 -1.39
C LEU A 104 -4.71 5.76 -0.58
N HIS A 105 -5.29 6.90 -0.93
CA HIS A 105 -6.60 7.36 -0.44
C HIS A 105 -6.72 7.34 1.09
N SER A 106 -7.66 6.57 1.64
CA SER A 106 -7.92 6.42 3.07
C SER A 106 -6.80 5.75 3.84
N GLY A 107 -5.81 5.18 3.13
CA GLY A 107 -4.57 4.69 3.72
C GLY A 107 -3.81 5.75 4.56
N HIS A 108 -4.15 7.04 4.44
CA HIS A 108 -3.61 8.09 5.32
C HIS A 108 -3.91 7.87 6.81
N PHE A 109 -4.92 7.05 7.17
CA PHE A 109 -5.18 6.65 8.57
C PHE A 109 -4.61 5.28 8.93
N SER A 110 -3.85 4.64 8.03
CA SER A 110 -3.13 3.41 8.35
C SER A 110 -2.09 3.65 9.45
N LYS A 111 -1.94 2.66 10.34
CA LYS A 111 -0.94 2.69 11.41
C LYS A 111 0.47 2.96 10.86
N ILE A 112 0.83 2.36 9.72
CA ILE A 112 2.14 2.55 9.08
C ILE A 112 2.36 3.98 8.62
N PHE A 113 1.37 4.61 7.99
CA PHE A 113 1.50 5.99 7.52
C PHE A 113 1.59 6.98 8.69
N ILE A 114 0.72 6.82 9.70
CA ILE A 114 0.77 7.62 10.93
C ILE A 114 2.15 7.50 11.59
N ARG A 115 2.67 6.28 11.68
CA ARG A 115 3.99 6.01 12.27
C ARG A 115 5.11 6.72 11.53
N LEU A 116 5.15 6.64 10.19
CA LEU A 116 6.18 7.28 9.38
C LEU A 116 6.12 8.81 9.42
N MET A 117 4.91 9.39 9.49
CA MET A 117 4.75 10.85 9.47
C MET A 117 4.97 11.50 10.84
N GLY A 118 4.93 10.74 11.94
CA GLY A 118 5.11 11.27 13.30
C GLY A 118 4.03 12.28 13.74
N THR A 119 2.90 12.33 13.02
CA THR A 119 1.75 13.19 13.28
C THR A 119 0.45 12.38 13.21
N THR A 120 -0.68 12.95 13.62
CA THR A 120 -1.98 12.26 13.59
C THR A 120 -2.55 12.05 12.18
N CYS A 121 -1.87 12.52 11.12
CA CYS A 121 -2.27 12.44 9.70
C CYS A 121 -3.75 12.80 9.43
N THR A 122 -4.33 13.67 10.26
CA THR A 122 -5.74 14.03 10.16
C THR A 122 -5.90 15.01 9.00
N LEU A 123 -6.44 14.54 7.88
CA LEU A 123 -6.79 15.41 6.77
C LEU A 123 -7.97 16.30 7.19
N ARG A 124 -7.75 17.62 7.28
CA ARG A 124 -8.85 18.59 7.24
C ARG A 124 -9.29 18.73 5.79
N TRP A 125 -10.38 18.05 5.44
CA TRP A 125 -10.89 18.05 4.08
C TRP A 125 -11.35 19.46 3.66
N ARG A 126 -10.80 19.98 2.56
CA ARG A 126 -11.30 21.15 1.82
C ARG A 126 -11.60 20.72 0.39
N ASN A 127 -12.84 20.91 -0.02
CA ASN A 127 -13.39 20.41 -1.26
C ASN A 127 -13.30 21.49 -2.36
N ALA A 128 -12.16 21.64 -3.04
CA ALA A 128 -12.06 22.40 -4.30
C ALA A 128 -10.66 22.25 -4.96
N ASN A 129 -10.61 21.56 -6.10
CA ASN A 129 -9.68 21.76 -7.23
C ASN A 129 -8.25 22.25 -6.96
N ASP A 130 -7.39 21.49 -6.26
CA ASP A 130 -5.96 21.78 -6.31
C ASP A 130 -5.06 20.54 -6.27
N ARG A 131 -3.92 20.67 -6.96
CA ARG A 131 -2.96 19.63 -7.37
C ARG A 131 -2.48 18.70 -6.24
N GLU A 132 -2.39 17.41 -6.57
CA GLU A 132 -1.68 16.42 -5.77
C GLU A 132 -0.18 16.72 -5.70
N LEU A 133 0.36 16.79 -4.48
CA LEU A 133 1.80 16.90 -4.24
C LEU A 133 2.35 15.51 -3.92
N VAL A 134 3.32 15.06 -4.71
CA VAL A 134 4.13 13.87 -4.45
C VAL A 134 5.42 14.35 -3.80
N TRP A 135 5.65 13.96 -2.54
CA TRP A 135 6.93 14.20 -1.87
C TRP A 135 7.81 12.97 -2.03
N THR A 136 8.85 13.08 -2.85
CA THR A 136 9.98 12.15 -2.82
C THR A 136 10.96 12.68 -1.78
N VAL A 137 10.99 12.08 -0.60
CA VAL A 137 12.04 12.34 0.39
C VAL A 137 13.17 11.34 0.17
N ASN A 138 14.36 11.84 -0.12
CA ASN A 138 15.61 11.09 -0.01
C ASN A 138 16.12 11.31 1.43
N PRO A 139 15.95 10.37 2.36
CA PRO A 139 16.59 10.49 3.66
C PRO A 139 18.08 10.14 3.49
N ASP A 140 18.90 11.15 3.22
CA ASP A 140 20.34 11.01 3.47
C ASP A 140 20.54 11.04 4.99
N GLY A 141 21.04 9.93 5.55
CA GLY A 141 21.36 9.77 6.98
C GLY A 141 21.82 8.37 7.34
#